data_AF-A0A7W6K9X4-F1
#
_entry.id   AF-A0A7W6K9X4-F1
#
_cell.length_a   1.000
_cell.length_b   1.000
_cell.length_c   1.000
_cell.angle_alpha   90.00
_cell.angle_beta   90.00
_cell.angle_gamma   90.00
#
_symmetry.space_group_name_H-M   'P 1'
#
loop_
_entity.id
_entity.type
_entity.pdbx_description
1 polymer ?
#
loop_
_entity_poly.entity_id
_entity_poly.type
_entity_poly.pdbx_seq_one_letter_code
_entity_poly.pdbx_strand_id
1 'polypeptide(L)'
;MKKVVFFIFFLILFFKSFQSLASDPGSSYGCLVPNEAVYTKWLKTDYAPGNPFWGPWEYYDTTGINYIVDYNQGNYPSCGYINPNTQFSEVGQTCFVQKAGGSYSQGALGQLHDLTVCSAPIDDSVYILFCFSFFAVYIVRNKSLRTLKTQTDF
;
A
#
# COMPACT_ATOMS: atom_id res chain seq x y z
N MET A 1 35.49 -22.42 4.29
CA MET A 1 34.75 -21.41 5.09
C MET A 1 34.85 -19.98 4.53
N LYS A 2 36.03 -19.44 4.19
CA LYS A 2 36.18 -18.05 3.70
C LYS A 2 35.36 -17.69 2.45
N LYS A 3 35.20 -18.62 1.49
CA LYS A 3 34.41 -18.39 0.26
C LYS A 3 32.90 -18.28 0.50
N VAL A 4 32.38 -19.03 1.48
CA VAL A 4 30.94 -19.01 1.82
C VAL A 4 30.59 -17.71 2.54
N VAL A 5 31.46 -17.26 3.45
CA VAL A 5 31.27 -15.96 4.14
C VAL A 5 31.35 -14.80 3.15
N PHE A 6 32.29 -14.83 2.21
CA PHE A 6 32.38 -13.82 1.14
C PHE A 6 31.13 -13.81 0.25
N PHE A 7 30.62 -14.99 -0.11
CA PHE A 7 29.42 -15.10 -0.94
C PHE A 7 28.17 -14.59 -0.21
N ILE A 8 28.03 -14.88 1.08
CA ILE A 8 26.93 -14.35 1.92
C ILE A 8 27.04 -12.83 2.03
N PHE A 9 28.24 -12.29 2.26
CA PHE A 9 28.46 -10.85 2.37
C PHE A 9 28.19 -10.13 1.03
N PHE A 10 28.63 -10.72 -0.08
CA PHE A 10 28.33 -10.23 -1.42
C PHE A 10 26.83 -10.26 -1.74
N LEU A 11 26.12 -11.32 -1.33
CA LEU A 11 24.67 -11.43 -1.50
C LEU A 11 23.93 -10.35 -0.71
N ILE A 12 24.31 -10.11 0.55
CA ILE A 12 23.74 -9.05 1.40
C ILE A 12 23.97 -7.67 0.78
N LEU A 13 25.18 -7.39 0.28
CA LEU A 13 25.50 -6.13 -0.39
C LEU A 13 24.75 -5.97 -1.72
N PHE A 14 24.59 -7.05 -2.48
CA PHE A 14 23.84 -7.06 -3.73
C PHE A 14 22.35 -6.75 -3.50
N PHE A 15 21.72 -7.35 -2.49
CA PHE A 15 20.34 -7.02 -2.11
C PHE A 15 20.18 -5.58 -1.60
N LYS A 16 21.21 -5.01 -0.95
CA LYS A 16 21.20 -3.60 -0.52
C LYS A 16 21.38 -2.62 -1.69
N SER A 17 22.08 -3.00 -2.75
CA SER A 17 22.34 -2.10 -3.90
C SER A 17 21.11 -1.79 -4.77
N PHE A 18 20.02 -2.58 -4.69
CA PHE A 18 18.75 -2.28 -5.37
C PHE A 18 17.99 -1.08 -4.77
N GLN A 19 18.43 -0.53 -3.64
CA GLN A 19 17.75 0.59 -2.96
C GLN A 19 18.30 1.98 -3.34
N SER A 20 19.16 2.10 -4.37
CA SER A 20 19.85 3.37 -4.71
C SER A 20 19.41 4.07 -6.01
N LEU A 21 18.30 3.65 -6.61
CA LEU A 21 17.58 4.44 -7.62
C LEU A 21 16.42 5.12 -6.89
N ALA A 22 16.24 6.44 -7.05
CA ALA A 22 15.27 7.30 -6.35
C ALA A 22 14.10 6.51 -5.73
N SER A 23 14.19 6.39 -4.41
CA SER A 23 13.46 5.40 -3.61
C SER A 23 12.05 5.90 -3.35
N ASP A 24 11.05 5.04 -3.60
CA ASP A 24 9.70 5.14 -3.05
C ASP A 24 9.76 5.83 -1.67
N PRO A 25 9.10 7.00 -1.50
CA PRO A 25 9.17 7.77 -0.26
C PRO A 25 8.63 6.96 0.94
N GLY A 26 7.86 5.89 0.66
CA GLY A 26 7.34 4.95 1.63
C GLY A 26 5.84 5.15 1.83
N SER A 27 5.20 4.14 2.42
CA SER A 27 3.73 4.08 2.62
C SER A 27 3.14 5.17 3.51
N SER A 28 3.99 5.98 4.15
CA SER A 28 3.60 7.08 5.04
C SER A 28 3.70 8.44 4.36
N TYR A 29 3.91 8.52 3.05
CA TYR A 29 3.95 9.78 2.31
C TYR A 29 2.76 9.93 1.37
N GLY A 30 2.38 11.18 1.12
CA GLY A 30 1.33 11.51 0.17
C GLY A 30 1.52 12.87 -0.47
N CYS A 31 0.75 13.09 -1.53
CA CYS A 31 0.69 14.36 -2.24
C CYS A 31 -0.63 15.08 -1.92
N LEU A 32 -0.54 16.18 -1.20
CA LEU A 32 -1.68 17.04 -0.91
C LEU A 32 -1.93 17.97 -2.11
N VAL A 33 -3.05 17.75 -2.80
CA VAL A 33 -3.54 18.71 -3.80
C VAL A 33 -4.54 19.64 -3.10
N PRO A 34 -4.28 20.97 -3.05
CA PRO A 34 -5.15 21.91 -2.35
C PRO A 34 -6.60 21.82 -2.81
N ASN A 35 -7.54 21.81 -1.86
CA ASN A 35 -8.98 21.71 -2.07
C ASN A 35 -9.46 20.43 -2.78
N GLU A 36 -8.64 19.38 -2.80
CA GLU A 36 -9.02 18.11 -3.45
C GLU A 36 -8.84 16.92 -2.49
N ALA A 37 -7.62 16.37 -2.41
CA ALA A 37 -7.34 15.17 -1.63
C ALA A 37 -5.85 15.04 -1.36
N VAL A 38 -5.52 14.13 -0.44
CA VAL A 38 -4.17 13.59 -0.29
C VAL A 38 -4.09 12.24 -0.98
N TYR A 39 -3.23 12.15 -2.01
CA TYR A 39 -2.98 10.95 -2.80
C TYR A 39 -1.82 10.16 -2.22
N THR A 40 -2.01 8.87 -1.94
CA THR A 40 -0.98 8.07 -1.24
C THR A 40 -0.34 7.00 -2.12
N LYS A 41 -0.87 6.74 -3.32
CA LYS A 41 -0.29 5.76 -4.23
C LYS A 41 0.82 6.38 -5.05
N TRP A 42 2.05 6.11 -4.62
CA TRP A 42 3.25 6.47 -5.37
C TRP A 42 3.31 5.72 -6.71
N LEU A 43 3.78 6.41 -7.74
CA LEU A 43 3.89 5.91 -9.10
C LEU A 43 5.35 5.85 -9.56
N LYS A 44 6.07 6.96 -9.44
CA LYS A 44 7.45 7.13 -9.91
C LYS A 44 8.06 8.40 -9.34
N THR A 45 9.38 8.54 -9.48
CA THR A 45 10.09 9.81 -9.31
C THR A 45 10.57 10.27 -10.70
N ASP A 46 10.25 11.50 -11.10
CA ASP A 46 10.58 12.02 -12.44
C ASP A 46 10.72 13.56 -12.43
N TYR A 47 11.18 14.15 -13.53
CA TYR A 47 11.13 15.59 -13.74
C TYR A 47 9.69 16.08 -13.91
N ALA A 48 9.46 17.37 -13.69
CA ALA A 48 8.14 17.98 -13.79
C ALA A 48 7.51 17.81 -15.19
N PRO A 49 6.17 17.71 -15.30
CA PRO A 49 5.51 17.52 -16.57
C PRO A 49 5.85 18.63 -17.56
N GLY A 50 6.45 18.28 -18.70
CA GLY A 50 6.84 19.24 -19.73
C GLY A 50 8.10 20.07 -19.42
N ASN A 51 8.81 19.81 -18.31
CA ASN A 51 10.06 20.52 -17.98
C ASN A 51 11.15 19.53 -17.50
N PRO A 52 12.09 19.14 -18.38
CA PRO A 52 13.13 18.17 -18.04
C PRO A 52 14.24 18.72 -17.13
N PHE A 53 14.18 19.99 -16.72
CA PHE A 53 15.20 20.64 -15.88
C PHE A 53 14.71 20.93 -14.46
N TRP A 54 13.45 20.62 -14.14
CA TRP A 54 12.86 20.88 -12.82
C TRP A 54 12.43 19.58 -12.15
N GLY A 55 13.21 19.12 -11.17
CA GLY A 55 13.01 17.84 -10.49
C GLY A 55 14.33 17.32 -9.92
N PRO A 56 14.35 16.07 -9.41
CA PRO A 56 13.29 15.08 -9.44
C PRO A 56 12.14 15.36 -8.45
N TRP A 57 10.92 14.96 -8.79
CA TRP A 57 9.70 15.08 -7.98
C TRP A 57 8.96 13.75 -7.89
N GLU A 58 8.24 13.55 -6.78
CA GLU A 58 7.43 12.36 -6.57
C GLU A 58 6.09 12.47 -7.30
N TYR A 59 5.75 11.40 -8.04
CA TYR A 59 4.49 11.26 -8.75
C TYR A 59 3.58 10.28 -8.02
N TYR A 60 2.30 10.63 -7.95
CA TYR A 60 1.23 9.83 -7.39
C TYR A 60 0.13 9.61 -8.44
N ASP A 61 -0.68 8.57 -8.27
CA ASP A 61 -1.84 8.33 -9.13
C ASP A 61 -3.16 8.38 -8.34
N THR A 62 -4.28 8.38 -9.07
CA THR A 62 -5.63 8.48 -8.50
C THR A 62 -6.28 7.13 -8.19
N THR A 63 -5.63 6.02 -8.54
CA THR A 63 -6.18 4.66 -8.43
C THR A 63 -5.98 4.02 -7.04
N GLY A 64 -5.18 4.67 -6.19
CA GLY A 64 -4.98 4.28 -4.80
C GLY A 64 -6.04 4.80 -3.84
N ILE A 65 -5.75 4.61 -2.55
CA ILE A 65 -6.50 5.28 -1.48
C ILE A 65 -6.20 6.78 -1.57
N ASN A 66 -7.25 7.59 -1.54
CA ASN A 66 -7.16 9.04 -1.51
C ASN A 66 -7.95 9.53 -0.30
N TYR A 67 -7.34 10.39 0.51
CA TYR A 67 -8.02 10.98 1.67
C TYR A 67 -8.61 12.33 1.29
N ILE A 68 -9.92 12.50 1.51
CA ILE A 68 -10.59 13.77 1.29
C ILE A 68 -10.12 14.76 2.36
N VAL A 69 -9.73 15.96 1.93
CA VAL A 69 -9.23 16.99 2.82
C VAL A 69 -10.40 17.67 3.55
N ASP A 70 -10.37 17.65 4.88
CA ASP A 70 -11.30 18.38 5.74
C ASP A 70 -10.55 19.10 6.88
N TYR A 71 -10.35 20.40 6.72
CA TYR A 71 -9.64 21.25 7.70
C TYR A 71 -10.46 21.52 8.97
N ASN A 72 -11.77 21.28 8.96
CA ASN A 72 -12.68 21.56 10.07
C ASN A 72 -12.98 20.33 10.92
N GLN A 73 -12.56 19.14 10.50
CA GLN A 73 -12.64 17.94 11.33
C GLN A 73 -11.73 18.09 12.56
N GLY A 74 -12.22 17.69 13.73
CA GLY A 74 -11.39 17.62 14.94
C GLY A 74 -10.24 16.62 14.80
N ASN A 75 -9.56 16.30 15.91
CA ASN A 75 -8.35 15.46 15.90
C ASN A 75 -8.54 14.02 15.37
N TYR A 76 -9.76 13.59 15.05
CA TYR A 76 -10.09 12.24 14.60
C TYR A 76 -11.07 12.32 13.43
N PRO A 77 -10.59 12.44 12.18
CA PRO A 77 -11.44 12.43 11.01
C PRO A 77 -12.17 11.09 10.85
N SER A 78 -13.30 11.12 10.14
CA SER A 78 -13.93 9.86 9.70
C SER A 78 -12.99 9.12 8.73
N CYS A 79 -13.09 7.80 8.68
CA CYS A 79 -12.34 6.99 7.72
C CYS A 79 -12.49 7.55 6.28
N GLY A 80 -11.37 7.66 5.55
CA GLY A 80 -11.32 8.26 4.21
C GLY A 80 -11.19 9.79 4.18
N TYR A 81 -11.17 10.45 5.34
CA TYR A 81 -10.89 11.88 5.47
C TYR A 81 -9.56 12.10 6.17
N ILE A 82 -8.95 13.26 5.91
CA ILE A 82 -7.75 13.72 6.57
C ILE A 82 -7.89 15.20 6.94
N ASN A 83 -7.47 15.57 8.14
CA ASN A 83 -7.22 16.96 8.49
C ASN A 83 -5.73 17.26 8.28
N PRO A 84 -5.34 18.00 7.22
CA PRO A 84 -3.94 18.28 6.97
C PRO A 84 -3.26 19.08 8.08
N ASN A 85 -4.00 19.81 8.92
CA ASN A 85 -3.42 20.60 10.01
C ASN A 85 -2.84 19.73 11.13
N THR A 86 -3.29 18.48 11.27
CA THR A 86 -2.91 17.59 12.37
C THR A 86 -2.33 16.26 11.91
N GLN A 87 -2.70 15.81 10.71
CA GLN A 87 -2.38 14.47 10.19
C GLN A 87 -1.50 14.47 8.94
N PHE A 88 -1.08 15.65 8.49
CA PHE A 88 -0.20 15.81 7.36
C PHE A 88 0.90 16.82 7.67
N SER A 89 2.16 16.43 7.50
CA SER A 89 3.30 17.32 7.65
C SER A 89 3.97 17.52 6.30
N GLU A 90 3.81 18.70 5.70
CA GLU A 90 4.50 19.06 4.46
C GLU A 90 6.03 19.01 4.66
N VAL A 91 6.75 18.44 3.68
CA VAL A 91 8.22 18.36 3.69
C VAL A 91 8.88 19.45 2.85
N GLY A 92 8.11 20.45 2.41
CA GLY A 92 8.60 21.58 1.61
C GLY A 92 9.00 21.21 0.18
N GLN A 93 8.56 20.06 -0.34
CA GLN A 93 8.80 19.61 -1.70
C GLN A 93 7.50 19.57 -2.51
N THR A 94 7.62 19.76 -3.82
CA THR A 94 6.51 19.60 -4.75
C THR A 94 6.29 18.11 -5.08
N CYS A 95 5.05 17.73 -5.31
CA CYS A 95 4.68 16.45 -5.88
C CYS A 95 3.71 16.65 -7.04
N PHE A 96 3.58 15.62 -7.89
CA PHE A 96 2.63 15.62 -8.99
C PHE A 96 1.66 14.46 -8.87
N VAL A 97 0.41 14.69 -9.25
CA VAL A 97 -0.63 13.66 -9.29
C VAL A 97 -1.06 13.45 -10.74
N GLN A 98 -0.84 12.24 -11.27
CA GLN A 98 -1.35 11.85 -12.58
C GLN A 98 -2.84 11.53 -12.48
N LYS A 99 -3.64 12.34 -13.16
CA LYS A 99 -5.09 12.17 -13.28
C LYS A 99 -5.43 11.36 -14.53
N ALA A 100 -6.69 10.92 -14.61
CA ALA A 100 -7.22 10.30 -15.81
C ALA A 100 -7.10 11.25 -17.02
N GLY A 101 -6.81 10.70 -18.20
CA GLY A 101 -6.65 11.49 -19.43
C GLY A 101 -5.29 12.16 -19.61
N GLY A 102 -4.29 11.83 -18.78
CA GLY A 102 -2.91 12.30 -18.94
C GLY A 102 -2.65 13.72 -18.42
N SER A 103 -3.59 14.30 -17.68
CA SER A 103 -3.39 15.56 -16.96
C SER A 103 -2.64 15.34 -15.65
N TYR A 104 -1.94 16.39 -15.19
CA TYR A 104 -1.18 16.38 -13.95
C TYR A 104 -1.63 17.54 -13.07
N SER A 105 -1.80 17.28 -11.78
CA SER A 105 -2.00 18.30 -10.76
C SER A 105 -0.74 18.44 -9.91
N GLN A 106 -0.34 19.67 -9.61
CA GLN A 106 0.74 19.95 -8.68
C GLN A 106 0.20 19.98 -7.24
N GLY A 107 0.94 19.40 -6.30
CA GLY A 107 0.62 19.41 -4.87
C GLY A 107 1.85 19.58 -3.99
N ALA A 108 1.63 19.51 -2.68
CA ALA A 108 2.66 19.52 -1.66
C ALA A 108 2.94 18.09 -1.18
N LEU A 109 4.22 17.69 -1.22
CA LEU A 109 4.66 16.42 -0.67
C LEU A 109 4.66 16.54 0.86
N GLY A 110 4.19 15.50 1.54
CA GLY A 110 4.22 15.45 2.98
C GLY A 110 4.09 14.05 3.54
N GLN A 111 4.32 13.96 4.85
CA GLN A 111 4.17 12.75 5.63
C GLN A 111 2.77 12.69 6.25
N LEU A 112 2.19 11.50 6.23
CA LEU A 112 0.92 11.14 6.83
C LEU A 112 1.16 10.66 8.26
N HIS A 113 0.38 11.17 9.20
CA HIS A 113 0.44 10.82 10.62
C HIS A 113 -0.97 10.57 11.16
N ASP A 114 -1.07 9.70 12.16
CA ASP A 114 -2.31 9.47 12.93
C ASP A 114 -3.55 9.22 12.05
N LEU A 115 -3.36 8.51 10.93
CA LEU A 115 -4.44 8.16 10.02
C LEU A 115 -5.40 7.19 10.70
N THR A 116 -6.69 7.48 10.59
CA THR A 116 -7.73 6.56 11.06
C THR A 116 -7.81 5.38 10.10
N VAL A 117 -7.36 4.21 10.55
CA VAL A 117 -7.42 2.97 9.76
C VAL A 117 -8.88 2.59 9.58
N CYS A 118 -9.32 2.58 8.32
CA CYS A 118 -10.62 2.02 7.95
C CYS A 118 -10.60 0.52 8.23
N SER A 119 -11.40 0.06 9.19
CA SER A 119 -11.71 -1.36 9.29
C SER A 119 -12.42 -1.74 7.98
N ALA A 120 -11.75 -2.47 7.09
CA ALA A 120 -12.47 -3.14 6.03
C ALA A 120 -13.51 -4.03 6.73
N PRO A 121 -14.80 -3.98 6.37
CA PRO A 121 -15.71 -5.01 6.83
C PRO A 121 -15.09 -6.33 6.38
N ILE A 122 -14.70 -7.18 7.33
CA ILE A 122 -14.45 -8.57 7.01
C ILE A 122 -15.79 -9.02 6.47
N ASP A 123 -15.85 -9.22 5.16
CA ASP A 123 -17.07 -9.65 4.50
C ASP A 123 -17.57 -10.88 5.27
N ASP A 124 -18.80 -10.83 5.81
CA ASP A 124 -19.37 -11.91 6.60
C ASP A 124 -19.28 -13.26 5.85
N SER A 125 -19.20 -13.20 4.51
CA SER A 125 -18.95 -14.35 3.64
C SER A 125 -17.60 -15.04 3.84
N VAL A 126 -16.55 -14.37 4.35
CA VAL A 126 -15.24 -14.98 4.66
C VAL A 126 -15.37 -16.00 5.78
N TYR A 127 -16.15 -15.69 6.83
CA TYR A 127 -16.43 -16.63 7.91
C TYR A 127 -17.27 -17.81 7.41
N ILE A 128 -18.25 -17.54 6.55
CA ILE A 128 -19.07 -18.56 5.90
C ILE A 128 -18.19 -19.47 5.01
N LEU A 129 -17.27 -18.91 4.23
CA LEU A 129 -16.33 -19.66 3.38
C LEU A 129 -15.40 -20.55 4.21
N PHE A 130 -14.91 -20.04 5.35
CA PHE A 130 -14.10 -20.81 6.30
C PHE A 130 -14.89 -21.97 6.91
N CYS A 131 -16.15 -21.75 7.28
CA CYS A 131 -17.03 -22.80 7.80
C CYS A 131 -17.31 -23.88 6.74
N PHE A 132 -17.65 -23.50 5.51
CA PHE A 132 -17.90 -24.45 4.42
C PHE A 132 -16.65 -25.24 4.03
N SER A 133 -15.48 -24.62 4.01
CA SER A 133 -14.23 -25.32 3.73
C SER A 133 -13.86 -26.32 4.83
N PHE A 134 -14.06 -25.98 6.11
CA PHE A 134 -13.91 -26.94 7.21
C PHE A 134 -14.90 -28.11 7.11
N PHE A 135 -16.16 -27.83 6.78
CA PHE A 135 -17.19 -28.86 6.64
C PHE A 135 -16.92 -29.79 5.44
N ALA A 136 -16.45 -29.22 4.31
CA ALA A 136 -16.05 -29.99 3.14
C ALA A 136 -14.85 -30.91 3.45
N VAL A 137 -13.83 -30.40 4.14
CA VAL A 137 -12.68 -31.21 4.59
C VAL A 137 -13.12 -32.33 5.52
N TYR A 138 -14.04 -32.05 6.45
CA TYR A 138 -14.60 -33.06 7.36
C TYR A 138 -15.34 -34.18 6.60
N ILE A 139 -16.20 -33.83 5.64
CA ILE A 139 -16.91 -34.81 4.81
C ILE A 139 -15.95 -35.66 3.97
N VAL A 140 -14.96 -35.02 3.33
CA VAL A 140 -13.97 -35.73 2.52
C VAL A 140 -13.14 -36.69 3.37
N ARG A 141 -12.68 -36.26 4.56
CA ARG A 141 -11.97 -37.14 5.49
C ARG A 141 -12.82 -38.32 5.96
N ASN A 142 -14.08 -38.07 6.34
CA ASN A 142 -14.96 -39.14 6.80
C ASN A 142 -15.33 -40.14 5.70
N LYS A 143 -15.47 -39.69 4.45
CA LYS A 143 -15.66 -40.59 3.30
C LYS A 143 -14.40 -41.41 3.02
N SER A 144 -13.22 -40.78 3.01
CA SER A 144 -11.94 -41.46 2.78
C SER A 144 -11.65 -42.55 3.84
N LEU A 145 -11.92 -42.27 5.12
CA LEU A 145 -11.74 -43.23 6.21
C LEU A 145 -12.70 -44.42 6.13
N ARG A 146 -13.94 -44.22 5.65
CA ARG A 146 -14.89 -45.33 5.42
C ARG A 146 -14.45 -46.23 4.27
N THR A 147 -13.94 -45.67 3.18
CA THR A 147 -13.47 -46.45 2.03
C THR A 147 -12.27 -47.34 2.39
N LEU A 148 -11.32 -46.81 3.19
CA LEU A 148 -10.17 -47.56 3.69
C LEU A 148 -10.56 -48.74 4.60
N LYS A 149 -11.57 -48.56 5.45
CA LYS A 149 -12.02 -49.62 6.37
C LYS A 149 -12.63 -50.82 5.62
N THR A 150 -13.38 -50.58 4.55
CA THR A 150 -13.94 -51.66 3.71
C THR A 150 -12.90 -52.41 2.86
N GLN A 151 -11.70 -51.87 2.66
CA GLN A 151 -10.62 -52.58 1.94
C GLN A 151 -9.76 -53.46 2.85
N THR A 152 -9.72 -53.20 4.15
CA THR A 152 -8.96 -54.01 5.11
C THR A 152 -9.73 -55.20 5.68
N ASP A 153 -11.03 -55.29 5.40
CA ASP A 153 -11.92 -56.36 5.88
C ASP A 153 -12.13 -57.49 4.83
N PHE A 154 -11.25 -57.58 3.82
CA PHE A 154 -11.19 -58.69 2.85
C PHE A 154 -9.89 -59.47 2.96
#